data_AF-A0A3A1URB1-F1
#
_entry.id   AF-A0A3A1URB1-F1
#
_cell.length_a   1.000
_cell.length_b   1.000
_cell.length_c   1.000
_cell.angle_alpha   90.00
_cell.angle_beta   90.00
_cell.angle_gamma   90.00
#
_symmetry.space_group_name_H-M   'P 1'
#
loop_
_entity.id
_entity.type
_entity.pdbx_description
1 polymer ?
#
loop_
_entity_poly.entity_id
_entity_poly.type
_entity_poly.pdbx_seq_one_letter_code
_entity_poly.pdbx_strand_id
1 'polypeptide(L)'
;MGMAKKGLFMAAAAGVAAATIWQAQPVTASRIAHAAGAEEPGVQQEGPGHGHHRPHMTKEDFEAYRLKKLQEMANYFGIPTEGKSAQQLKQELAAAKESNKEKWEAFKAEHRAKRLEHLQKLAEKHGIKTEGKTEEQLRDELMKAHGGKEKHHGKLREHGQEEKSEPKAEKPSISDAKPAPSEEKHTSS
;
A
#
# COMPACT_ATOMS: atom_id res chain seq x y z
N MET A 1 -25.60 -50.89 -23.74
CA MET A 1 -26.19 -50.44 -22.46
C MET A 1 -25.23 -49.40 -21.89
N GLY A 2 -25.57 -48.15 -21.59
CA GLY A 2 -26.85 -47.48 -21.62
C GLY A 2 -26.67 -45.95 -21.54
N MET A 3 -27.65 -45.27 -22.12
CA MET A 3 -28.21 -43.98 -21.74
C MET A 3 -27.38 -42.70 -21.95
N ALA A 4 -27.80 -42.02 -23.03
CA ALA A 4 -27.80 -40.57 -23.19
C ALA A 4 -28.44 -39.83 -22.00
N LYS A 5 -28.05 -38.57 -21.78
CA LYS A 5 -28.93 -37.52 -21.28
C LYS A 5 -28.49 -36.15 -21.81
N LYS A 6 -29.39 -35.58 -22.62
CA LYS A 6 -29.44 -34.21 -23.12
C LYS A 6 -29.79 -33.27 -21.97
N GLY A 7 -29.19 -32.08 -21.95
CA GLY A 7 -29.54 -31.00 -21.03
C GLY A 7 -29.54 -29.66 -21.76
N LEU A 8 -30.66 -29.36 -22.39
CA LEU A 8 -31.05 -28.07 -22.95
C LEU A 8 -31.52 -27.17 -21.80
N PHE A 9 -30.89 -26.01 -21.59
CA PHE A 9 -31.54 -24.89 -20.89
C PHE A 9 -31.24 -23.58 -21.62
N MET A 10 -32.23 -23.16 -22.40
CA MET A 10 -32.47 -21.78 -22.80
C MET A 10 -32.91 -20.99 -21.57
N ALA A 11 -32.34 -19.80 -21.36
CA ALA A 11 -32.99 -18.73 -20.64
C ALA A 11 -32.49 -17.39 -21.18
N ALA A 12 -33.32 -16.81 -22.06
CA ALA A 12 -33.24 -15.41 -22.45
C ALA A 12 -33.66 -14.53 -21.28
N ALA A 13 -32.95 -13.41 -21.08
CA ALA A 13 -33.47 -12.27 -20.33
C ALA A 13 -32.96 -10.99 -21.00
N ALA A 14 -33.81 -10.43 -21.84
CA ALA A 14 -33.74 -9.04 -22.25
C ALA A 14 -34.06 -8.15 -21.03
N GLY A 15 -33.33 -7.05 -20.86
CA GLY A 15 -33.54 -6.17 -19.72
C GLY A 15 -32.83 -4.84 -19.82
N VAL A 16 -33.46 -3.92 -20.56
CA VAL A 16 -33.56 -2.46 -20.34
C VAL A 16 -32.27 -1.65 -20.13
N ALA A 17 -31.99 -0.80 -21.13
CA ALA A 17 -31.07 0.32 -21.07
C ALA A 17 -31.61 1.43 -20.13
N ALA A 18 -30.79 1.87 -19.18
CA ALA A 18 -31.00 3.10 -18.42
C ALA A 18 -29.89 4.10 -18.77
N ALA A 19 -30.14 4.96 -19.76
CA ALA A 19 -29.28 6.08 -20.07
C ALA A 19 -29.37 7.11 -18.94
N THR A 20 -28.33 7.23 -18.14
CA THR A 20 -28.22 8.31 -17.15
C THR A 20 -27.57 9.51 -17.80
N ILE A 21 -28.36 10.57 -18.01
CA ILE A 21 -27.89 11.86 -18.52
C ILE A 21 -27.18 12.58 -17.37
N TRP A 22 -25.85 12.74 -17.46
CA TRP A 22 -25.11 13.61 -16.56
C TRP A 22 -25.24 15.05 -17.05
N GLN A 23 -25.96 15.87 -16.29
CA GLN A 23 -26.01 17.33 -16.44
C GLN A 23 -24.66 17.91 -15.97
N ALA A 24 -23.90 18.51 -16.89
CA ALA A 24 -22.71 19.27 -16.60
C ALA A 24 -23.08 20.67 -16.09
N GLN A 25 -22.64 21.03 -14.88
CA GLN A 25 -22.71 22.41 -14.38
C GLN A 25 -21.47 23.19 -14.87
N PRO A 26 -21.63 24.42 -15.40
CA PRO A 26 -20.51 25.27 -15.77
C PRO A 26 -19.87 25.92 -14.53
N VAL A 27 -18.58 25.71 -14.34
CA VAL A 27 -17.79 26.43 -13.32
C VAL A 27 -17.46 27.81 -13.87
N THR A 28 -18.03 28.85 -13.26
CA THR A 28 -17.72 30.24 -13.55
C THR A 28 -16.32 30.60 -13.05
N ALA A 29 -15.49 31.11 -13.96
CA ALA A 29 -14.16 31.62 -13.66
C ALA A 29 -14.26 32.96 -12.91
N SER A 30 -13.96 32.96 -11.61
CA SER A 30 -13.61 34.20 -10.89
C SER A 30 -12.18 34.59 -11.21
N ARG A 31 -12.03 35.45 -12.23
CA ARG A 31 -10.81 36.21 -12.50
C ARG A 31 -10.73 37.34 -11.47
N ILE A 32 -10.00 37.12 -10.38
CA ILE A 32 -9.59 38.23 -9.50
C ILE A 32 -8.31 38.82 -10.08
N ALA A 33 -8.45 40.02 -10.65
CA ALA A 33 -7.34 40.91 -10.92
C ALA A 33 -6.85 41.48 -9.58
N HIS A 34 -5.60 41.19 -9.21
CA HIS A 34 -4.86 42.03 -8.28
C HIS A 34 -3.68 42.64 -9.03
N ALA A 35 -3.81 43.95 -9.25
CA ALA A 35 -2.77 44.83 -9.69
C ALA A 35 -1.91 45.26 -8.49
N ALA A 36 -0.60 45.32 -8.75
CA ALA A 36 0.36 46.33 -8.31
C ALA A 36 0.61 46.58 -6.80
N GLY A 37 1.85 46.27 -6.40
CA GLY A 37 2.55 46.72 -5.19
C GLY A 37 3.82 45.88 -5.04
N ALA A 38 4.91 46.20 -5.72
CA ALA A 38 5.98 47.10 -5.26
C ALA A 38 6.80 46.50 -4.08
N GLU A 39 7.96 45.95 -4.48
CA GLU A 39 9.28 45.99 -3.81
C GLU A 39 9.51 45.26 -2.47
N GLU A 40 10.28 44.17 -2.49
CA GLU A 40 11.72 44.19 -2.14
C GLU A 40 12.38 42.81 -2.41
N PRO A 41 13.63 42.79 -2.92
CA PRO A 41 14.36 41.57 -3.25
C PRO A 41 15.01 40.99 -2.00
N GLY A 42 14.30 40.09 -1.32
CA GLY A 42 14.87 39.23 -0.29
C GLY A 42 15.87 38.26 -0.91
N VAL A 43 17.14 38.67 -0.96
CA VAL A 43 18.31 37.82 -1.22
C VAL A 43 18.31 36.68 -0.22
N GLN A 44 17.75 35.54 -0.62
CA GLN A 44 17.95 34.27 0.09
C GLN A 44 19.34 33.78 -0.26
N GLN A 45 20.26 34.11 0.65
CA GLN A 45 21.56 33.54 0.86
C GLN A 45 21.65 32.08 0.39
N GLU A 46 22.22 31.89 -0.81
CA GLU A 46 22.60 30.60 -1.34
C GLU A 46 23.77 30.05 -0.50
N GLY A 47 23.43 29.38 0.59
CA GLY A 47 24.36 28.42 1.20
C GLY A 47 24.66 27.32 0.17
N PRO A 48 25.88 26.73 0.14
CA PRO A 48 26.22 25.64 -0.75
C PRO A 48 25.53 24.34 -0.31
N GLY A 49 24.21 24.31 -0.46
CA GLY A 49 23.34 23.20 -0.11
C GLY A 49 23.27 22.22 -1.26
N HIS A 50 24.16 21.22 -1.22
CA HIS A 50 24.02 19.89 -1.83
C HIS A 50 22.84 19.72 -2.81
N GLY A 51 23.01 20.26 -4.02
CA GLY A 51 22.06 20.15 -5.13
C GLY A 51 22.01 18.73 -5.66
N HIS A 52 21.19 17.87 -5.05
CA HIS A 52 20.73 16.66 -5.72
C HIS A 52 19.70 17.07 -6.77
N HIS A 53 20.17 17.61 -7.91
CA HIS A 53 19.38 17.82 -9.12
C HIS A 53 18.95 16.46 -9.69
N ARG A 54 18.00 15.80 -9.02
CA ARG A 54 17.12 14.88 -9.71
C ARG A 54 16.09 15.75 -10.41
N PRO A 55 15.64 15.41 -11.64
CA PRO A 55 14.45 16.04 -12.19
C PRO A 55 13.34 15.83 -11.17
N HIS A 56 12.93 16.91 -10.50
CA HIS A 56 11.89 16.86 -9.49
C HIS A 56 10.60 16.52 -10.23
N MET A 57 10.19 15.26 -10.14
CA MET A 57 8.87 14.84 -10.56
C MET A 57 7.87 15.80 -9.90
N THR A 58 7.01 16.45 -10.69
CA THR A 58 6.07 17.42 -10.13
C THR A 58 5.14 16.71 -9.16
N LYS A 59 4.50 17.46 -8.26
CA LYS A 59 3.53 16.88 -7.32
C LYS A 59 2.41 16.14 -8.08
N GLU A 60 1.99 16.69 -9.21
CA GLU A 60 0.99 16.12 -10.11
C GLU A 60 1.46 14.80 -10.73
N ASP A 61 2.70 14.78 -11.25
CA ASP A 61 3.30 13.55 -11.79
C ASP A 61 3.38 12.46 -10.72
N PHE A 62 3.76 12.84 -9.49
CA PHE A 62 3.84 11.90 -8.37
C PHE A 62 2.47 11.34 -7.99
N GLU A 63 1.43 12.19 -7.96
CA GLU A 63 0.06 11.77 -7.69
C GLU A 63 -0.48 10.85 -8.79
N ALA A 64 -0.23 11.17 -10.06
CA ALA A 64 -0.57 10.32 -11.20
C ALA A 64 0.14 8.97 -11.14
N TYR A 65 1.44 8.95 -10.82
CA TYR A 65 2.21 7.72 -10.62
C TYR A 65 1.64 6.88 -9.48
N ARG A 66 1.34 7.49 -8.35
CA ARG A 66 0.75 6.82 -7.19
C ARG A 66 -0.62 6.23 -7.51
N LEU A 67 -1.47 6.99 -8.20
CA LEU A 67 -2.80 6.55 -8.61
C LEU A 67 -2.69 5.37 -9.59
N LYS A 68 -1.82 5.46 -10.60
CA LYS A 68 -1.54 4.36 -11.53
C LYS A 68 -1.12 3.08 -10.79
N LYS A 69 -0.27 3.20 -9.77
CA LYS A 69 0.14 2.06 -8.94
C LYS A 69 -0.99 1.46 -8.13
N LEU A 70 -1.88 2.28 -7.58
CA LEU A 70 -3.06 1.78 -6.89
C LEU A 70 -4.03 1.07 -7.84
N GLN A 71 -4.19 1.59 -9.05
CA GLN A 71 -5.02 0.96 -10.08
C GLN A 71 -4.46 -0.40 -10.52
N GLU A 72 -3.15 -0.50 -10.73
CA GLU A 72 -2.48 -1.77 -11.05
C GLU A 72 -2.73 -2.83 -9.97
N MET A 73 -2.60 -2.45 -8.69
CA MET A 73 -2.92 -3.33 -7.57
C MET A 73 -4.41 -3.67 -7.52
N ALA A 74 -5.29 -2.68 -7.67
CA ALA A 74 -6.74 -2.87 -7.64
C ALA A 74 -7.19 -3.86 -8.72
N ASN A 75 -6.68 -3.72 -9.94
CA ASN A 75 -6.93 -4.64 -11.06
C ASN A 75 -6.49 -6.07 -10.72
N TYR A 76 -5.33 -6.24 -10.09
CA TYR A 76 -4.88 -7.56 -9.64
C TYR A 76 -5.85 -8.20 -8.63
N PHE A 77 -6.40 -7.40 -7.72
CA PHE A 77 -7.39 -7.84 -6.73
C PHE A 77 -8.82 -7.93 -7.30
N GLY A 78 -9.06 -7.51 -8.55
CA GLY A 78 -10.38 -7.48 -9.16
C GLY A 78 -11.28 -6.35 -8.66
N ILE A 79 -10.67 -5.29 -8.10
CA ILE A 79 -11.38 -4.10 -7.61
C ILE A 79 -11.57 -3.14 -8.79
N PRO A 80 -12.81 -2.69 -9.09
CA PRO A 80 -13.03 -1.75 -10.18
C PRO A 80 -12.39 -0.40 -9.86
N THR A 81 -11.69 0.20 -10.83
CA THR A 81 -10.92 1.44 -10.65
C THR A 81 -11.58 2.68 -11.26
N GLU A 82 -12.65 2.52 -12.02
CA GLU A 82 -13.32 3.62 -12.73
C GLU A 82 -14.00 4.59 -11.76
N GLY A 83 -13.70 5.89 -11.90
CA GLY A 83 -14.29 6.95 -11.09
C GLY A 83 -13.82 7.00 -9.63
N LYS A 84 -12.92 6.11 -9.19
CA LYS A 84 -12.47 6.07 -7.79
C LYS A 84 -11.27 6.98 -7.53
N SER A 85 -11.31 7.67 -6.40
CA SER A 85 -10.18 8.46 -5.91
C SER A 85 -9.05 7.57 -5.38
N ALA A 86 -7.83 8.12 -5.32
CA ALA A 86 -6.68 7.42 -4.75
C ALA A 86 -6.87 7.02 -3.27
N GLN A 87 -7.69 7.73 -2.49
CA GLN A 87 -7.97 7.38 -1.10
C GLN A 87 -8.93 6.19 -1.00
N GLN A 88 -10.00 6.17 -1.80
CA GLN A 88 -10.94 5.05 -1.86
C GLN A 88 -10.23 3.76 -2.29
N LEU A 89 -9.39 3.83 -3.33
CA LEU A 89 -8.61 2.67 -3.78
C LEU A 89 -7.70 2.10 -2.67
N LYS A 90 -7.11 2.95 -1.82
CA LYS A 90 -6.30 2.48 -0.70
C LYS A 90 -7.12 1.74 0.35
N GLN A 91 -8.30 2.26 0.68
CA GLN A 91 -9.18 1.65 1.68
C GLN A 91 -9.68 0.29 1.18
N GLU A 92 -10.15 0.23 -0.06
CA GLU A 92 -10.60 -1.03 -0.66
C GLU A 92 -9.46 -2.04 -0.81
N LEU A 93 -8.25 -1.58 -1.19
CA LEU A 93 -7.07 -2.43 -1.22
C LEU A 93 -6.65 -2.92 0.17
N ALA A 94 -6.77 -2.09 1.21
CA ALA A 94 -6.49 -2.51 2.58
C ALA A 94 -7.45 -3.63 3.01
N ALA A 95 -8.75 -3.45 2.77
CA ALA A 95 -9.76 -4.48 3.01
C ALA A 95 -9.47 -5.75 2.20
N ALA A 96 -9.12 -5.63 0.91
CA ALA A 96 -8.80 -6.78 0.07
C ALA A 96 -7.55 -7.53 0.53
N LYS A 97 -6.54 -6.82 1.07
CA LYS A 97 -5.34 -7.44 1.67
C LYS A 97 -5.67 -8.20 2.94
N GLU A 98 -6.56 -7.66 3.77
CA GLU A 98 -6.98 -8.31 5.01
C GLU A 98 -7.83 -9.55 4.74
N SER A 99 -8.76 -9.45 3.78
CA SER A 99 -9.63 -10.55 3.38
C SER A 99 -8.90 -11.66 2.63
N ASN A 100 -7.93 -11.31 1.77
CA ASN A 100 -7.23 -12.25 0.89
C ASN A 100 -5.71 -12.20 1.09
N LYS A 101 -5.25 -12.53 2.30
CA LYS A 101 -3.82 -12.52 2.64
C LYS A 101 -2.98 -13.41 1.73
N GLU A 102 -3.48 -14.59 1.37
CA GLU A 102 -2.77 -15.51 0.46
C GLU A 102 -2.53 -14.90 -0.92
N LYS A 103 -3.53 -14.24 -1.49
CA LYS A 103 -3.42 -13.53 -2.77
C LYS A 103 -2.43 -12.36 -2.67
N TRP A 104 -2.37 -11.68 -1.52
CA TRP A 104 -1.38 -10.64 -1.25
C TRP A 104 0.05 -11.18 -1.15
N GLU A 105 0.26 -12.32 -0.49
CA GLU A 105 1.56 -12.99 -0.45
C GLU A 105 2.00 -13.44 -1.85
N ALA A 106 1.09 -14.04 -2.63
CA ALA A 106 1.36 -14.42 -4.02
C ALA A 106 1.76 -13.21 -4.89
N PHE A 107 1.03 -12.10 -4.78
CA PHE A 107 1.36 -10.84 -5.46
C PHE A 107 2.77 -10.35 -5.10
N LYS A 108 3.12 -10.35 -3.81
CA LYS A 108 4.46 -9.95 -3.35
C LYS A 108 5.54 -10.88 -3.90
N ALA A 109 5.31 -12.19 -3.89
CA ALA A 109 6.25 -13.17 -4.41
C ALA A 109 6.51 -12.96 -5.91
N GLU A 110 5.44 -12.78 -6.70
CA GLU A 110 5.53 -12.51 -8.14
C GLU A 110 6.31 -11.21 -8.41
N HIS A 111 6.01 -10.13 -7.68
CA HIS A 111 6.71 -8.86 -7.84
C HIS A 111 8.17 -8.90 -7.37
N ARG A 112 8.49 -9.68 -6.34
CA ARG A 112 9.88 -9.93 -5.92
C ARG A 112 10.64 -10.67 -7.02
N ALA A 113 10.05 -11.70 -7.62
CA ALA A 113 10.66 -12.43 -8.73
C ALA A 113 10.94 -11.52 -9.94
N LYS A 114 9.96 -10.69 -10.35
CA LYS A 114 10.16 -9.70 -11.43
C LYS A 114 11.27 -8.70 -11.11
N ARG A 115 11.37 -8.26 -9.85
CA ARG A 115 12.42 -7.34 -9.41
C ARG A 115 13.79 -8.03 -9.44
N LEU A 116 13.89 -9.26 -8.98
CA LEU A 116 15.11 -10.06 -9.01
C LEU A 116 15.59 -10.25 -10.46
N GLU A 117 14.70 -10.63 -11.37
CA GLU A 117 15.01 -10.73 -12.80
C GLU A 117 15.52 -9.39 -13.37
N HIS A 118 14.89 -8.28 -12.99
CA HIS A 118 15.35 -6.95 -13.40
C HIS A 118 16.74 -6.61 -12.85
N LEU A 119 17.02 -6.96 -11.59
CA LEU A 119 18.35 -6.78 -10.99
C LEU A 119 19.40 -7.65 -11.66
N GLN A 120 19.07 -8.90 -12.01
CA GLN A 120 19.99 -9.76 -12.77
C GLN A 120 20.32 -9.16 -14.14
N LYS A 121 19.31 -8.68 -14.88
CA LYS A 121 19.53 -7.98 -16.17
C LYS A 121 20.39 -6.73 -16.02
N LEU A 122 20.22 -5.98 -14.93
CA LEU A 122 21.10 -4.83 -14.64
C LEU A 122 22.51 -5.32 -14.32
N ALA A 123 22.67 -6.30 -13.44
CA ALA A 123 23.96 -6.85 -13.04
C ALA A 123 24.75 -7.35 -14.26
N GLU A 124 24.10 -8.07 -15.18
CA GLU A 124 24.69 -8.50 -16.45
C GLU A 124 25.19 -7.31 -17.29
N LYS A 125 24.40 -6.23 -17.41
CA LYS A 125 24.83 -4.99 -18.10
C LYS A 125 26.06 -4.34 -17.45
N HIS A 126 26.23 -4.52 -16.14
CA HIS A 126 27.38 -4.02 -15.39
C HIS A 126 28.53 -5.04 -15.29
N GLY A 127 28.43 -6.22 -15.90
CA GLY A 127 29.44 -7.26 -15.82
C GLY A 127 29.54 -7.94 -14.44
N ILE A 128 28.49 -7.84 -13.63
CA ILE A 128 28.40 -8.46 -12.31
C ILE A 128 27.90 -9.90 -12.48
N LYS A 129 28.59 -10.87 -11.87
CA LYS A 129 28.15 -12.28 -11.85
C LYS A 129 26.84 -12.41 -11.07
N THR A 130 25.81 -13.01 -11.67
CA THR A 130 24.45 -13.15 -11.10
C THR A 130 24.15 -14.51 -10.47
N GLU A 131 25.01 -15.50 -10.71
CA GLU A 131 24.83 -16.87 -10.22
C GLU A 131 24.99 -16.95 -8.70
N GLY A 132 23.95 -17.47 -8.02
CA GLY A 132 23.97 -17.75 -6.58
C GLY A 132 23.83 -16.53 -5.66
N LYS A 133 23.61 -15.32 -6.20
CA LYS A 133 23.44 -14.10 -5.38
C LYS A 133 21.99 -13.85 -5.00
N THR A 134 21.79 -13.33 -3.79
CA THR A 134 20.48 -12.88 -3.32
C THR A 134 20.10 -11.51 -3.90
N GLU A 135 18.81 -11.15 -3.84
CA GLU A 135 18.30 -9.84 -4.29
C GLU A 135 19.07 -8.67 -3.65
N GLU A 136 19.35 -8.78 -2.35
CA GLU A 136 20.07 -7.76 -1.57
C GLU A 136 21.52 -7.62 -2.04
N GLN A 137 22.22 -8.74 -2.22
CA GLN A 137 23.60 -8.74 -2.72
C GLN A 137 23.70 -8.10 -4.12
N LEU A 138 22.79 -8.47 -5.04
CA LEU A 138 22.75 -7.87 -6.37
C LEU A 138 22.51 -6.36 -6.31
N ARG A 139 21.62 -5.91 -5.42
CA ARG A 139 21.34 -4.49 -5.23
C ARG A 139 22.55 -3.74 -4.69
N ASP A 140 23.25 -4.29 -3.70
CA ASP A 140 24.42 -3.67 -3.10
C ASP A 140 25.58 -3.58 -4.09
N GLU A 141 25.82 -4.64 -4.86
CA GLU A 141 26.85 -4.63 -5.91
C GLU A 141 26.51 -3.66 -7.05
N LEU A 142 25.25 -3.59 -7.48
CA LEU A 142 24.78 -2.61 -8.47
C LEU A 142 24.92 -1.18 -7.96
N MET A 143 24.60 -0.93 -6.68
CA MET A 143 24.80 0.36 -6.03
C MET A 143 26.28 0.75 -6.01
N LYS A 144 27.17 -0.20 -5.71
CA LYS A 144 28.62 0.01 -5.73
C LYS A 144 29.13 0.31 -7.15
N ALA A 145 28.64 -0.40 -8.16
CA ALA A 145 29.00 -0.21 -9.56
C ALA A 145 28.52 1.14 -10.14
N HIS A 146 27.35 1.64 -9.71
CA HIS A 146 26.79 2.91 -10.18
C HIS A 146 27.36 4.17 -9.51
N GLY A 147 28.46 4.06 -8.77
CA GLY A 147 29.08 5.20 -8.10
C GLY A 147 28.50 5.46 -6.73
N GLY A 148 28.31 4.40 -5.94
CA GLY A 148 28.19 4.46 -4.49
C GLY A 148 29.43 5.12 -3.87
N LYS A 149 29.52 6.46 -3.99
CA LYS A 149 30.21 7.25 -2.99
C LYS A 149 29.45 6.97 -1.71
N GLU A 150 30.13 6.38 -0.74
CA GLU A 150 29.71 6.29 0.65
C GLU A 150 29.28 7.68 1.15
N LYS A 151 28.05 8.06 0.87
CA LYS A 151 27.29 9.05 1.62
C LYS A 151 26.21 8.30 2.40
N HIS A 152 26.58 7.18 3.00
CA HIS A 152 25.95 6.76 4.24
C HIS A 152 26.42 7.72 5.35
N HIS A 153 25.99 8.99 5.27
CA HIS A 153 25.80 9.81 6.47
C HIS A 153 24.53 9.32 7.18
N GLY A 154 24.48 8.00 7.41
CA GLY A 154 23.60 7.41 8.38
C GLY A 154 24.10 7.89 9.71
N LYS A 155 23.56 9.03 10.15
CA LYS A 155 23.36 9.30 11.56
C LYS A 155 22.70 8.04 12.09
N LEU A 156 23.51 7.17 12.69
CA LEU A 156 23.09 6.04 13.49
C LEU A 156 22.27 6.66 14.62
N ARG A 157 21.01 7.00 14.35
CA ARG A 157 20.04 7.24 15.38
C ARG A 157 19.82 5.85 15.95
N GLU A 158 20.61 5.53 16.95
CA GLU A 158 20.21 4.68 18.06
C GLU A 158 18.85 5.18 18.54
N HIS A 159 17.79 4.76 17.85
CA HIS A 159 16.55 4.41 18.53
C HIS A 159 16.94 3.12 19.26
N GLY A 160 17.46 3.17 20.48
CA GLY A 160 16.72 3.79 21.57
C GLY A 160 15.36 3.10 21.68
N GLN A 161 15.34 1.76 21.64
CA GLN A 161 14.33 0.99 22.36
C GLN A 161 14.53 1.29 23.84
N GLU A 162 14.12 2.48 24.28
CA GLU A 162 13.70 2.64 25.66
C GLU A 162 12.40 1.88 25.77
N GLU A 163 12.50 0.74 26.46
CA GLU A 163 11.40 0.04 27.06
C GLU A 163 10.45 1.04 27.73
N LYS A 164 9.31 1.30 27.09
CA LYS A 164 8.11 1.69 27.84
C LYS A 164 7.42 0.40 28.27
N SER A 165 8.05 -0.30 29.21
CA SER A 165 7.39 -1.26 30.08
C SER A 165 6.39 -0.49 30.93
N GLU A 166 5.15 -0.39 30.46
CA GLU A 166 4.00 -0.10 31.33
C GLU A 166 3.65 -1.39 32.08
N PRO A 167 3.92 -1.50 33.40
CA PRO A 167 3.33 -2.56 34.20
C PRO A 167 1.81 -2.30 34.26
N LYS A 168 1.10 -3.13 33.51
CA LYS A 168 -0.35 -3.27 33.54
C LYS A 168 -0.77 -3.52 34.99
N ALA A 169 -1.49 -2.55 35.55
CA ALA A 169 -2.08 -2.57 36.87
C ALA A 169 -2.70 -3.94 37.18
N GLU A 170 -2.09 -4.59 38.16
CA GLU A 170 -2.54 -5.80 38.82
C GLU A 170 -3.88 -5.50 39.49
N LYS A 171 -4.95 -6.04 38.94
CA LYS A 171 -6.25 -6.04 39.60
C LYS A 171 -6.14 -6.95 40.82
N PRO A 172 -6.49 -6.50 42.03
CA PRO A 172 -6.52 -7.38 43.19
C PRO A 172 -7.54 -8.49 42.96
N SER A 173 -7.03 -9.73 43.01
CA SER A 173 -7.78 -10.97 43.03
C SER A 173 -8.72 -10.96 44.23
N ILE A 174 -10.01 -10.75 43.94
CA ILE A 174 -11.10 -10.90 44.91
C ILE A 174 -11.29 -12.39 45.15
N SER A 175 -10.68 -12.85 46.25
CA SER A 175 -11.25 -13.75 47.26
C SER A 175 -12.16 -14.88 46.79
N ASP A 176 -11.64 -16.10 46.94
CA ASP A 176 -12.26 -17.21 47.68
C ASP A 176 -13.72 -16.99 48.11
N ALA A 177 -14.66 -17.36 47.24
CA ALA A 177 -16.02 -17.68 47.63
C ALA A 177 -16.19 -19.20 47.56
N LYS A 178 -15.90 -19.84 48.70
CA LYS A 178 -16.27 -21.21 49.06
C LYS A 178 -17.75 -21.45 48.76
N PRO A 179 -18.13 -22.37 47.86
CA PRO A 179 -19.51 -22.84 47.80
C PRO A 179 -19.77 -23.77 48.99
N ALA A 180 -20.69 -23.37 49.86
CA ALA A 180 -21.26 -24.24 50.88
C ALA A 180 -22.02 -25.40 50.22
N PRO A 181 -21.88 -26.66 50.69
CA PRO A 181 -22.74 -27.75 50.25
C PRO A 181 -24.12 -27.61 50.92
N SER A 182 -25.15 -27.42 50.11
CA SER A 182 -26.55 -27.53 50.52
C SER A 182 -26.91 -29.01 50.64
N GLU A 183 -26.66 -29.60 51.80
CA GLU A 183 -27.42 -30.76 52.30
C GLU A 183 -28.72 -30.23 52.91
N GLU A 184 -29.86 -30.63 52.34
CA GLU A 184 -30.88 -31.40 53.06
C GLU A 184 -32.04 -31.69 52.11
N LYS A 185 -32.08 -32.96 51.70
CA LYS A 185 -33.32 -33.65 51.36
C LYS A 185 -34.09 -33.83 52.66
N HIS A 186 -35.43 -33.74 52.62
CA HIS A 186 -36.38 -34.66 53.28
C HIS A 186 -37.74 -34.00 53.52
N THR A 187 -38.70 -34.32 52.63
CA THR A 187 -40.13 -34.64 52.85
C THR A 187 -40.56 -35.25 51.50
N SER A 188 -41.15 -36.43 51.32
CA SER A 188 -42.09 -37.22 52.11
C SER A 188 -42.18 -38.64 51.55
N SER A 189 -42.73 -39.52 52.40
CA SER A 189 -43.40 -40.81 52.14
C SER A 189 -42.55 -42.07 52.19
#